data_AF-A0A432JCX7-F1
#
_entry.id   AF-A0A432JCX7-F1
#
_cell.length_a   1.000
_cell.length_b   1.000
_cell.length_c   1.000
_cell.angle_alpha   90.00
_cell.angle_beta   90.00
_cell.angle_gamma   90.00
#
_symmetry.space_group_name_H-M   'P 1'
#
loop_
_entity.id
_entity.type
_entity.pdbx_description
1 polymer ?
#
loop_
_entity_poly.entity_id
_entity_poly.type
_entity_poly.pdbx_seq_one_letter_code
_entity_poly.pdbx_strand_id
1 'polypeptide(L)'
;MLEQLKAYFGFDRFLPLQEEIITKVLAKRDTLVLMPTGGGKSLCYQLPALRLKGLTLVVSPLIALMKDQVDGLRADGVPAGLLNSTLAAQEANQVQDQARQGKIKILYVAPERLALPGFQR
;
A
#
# COMPACT_ATOMS: atom_id res chain seq x y z
N MET A 1 -6.82 -12.24 -11.40
CA MET A 1 -6.84 -10.77 -11.16
C MET A 1 -8.22 -10.36 -10.68
N LEU A 2 -9.29 -10.68 -11.43
CA LEU A 2 -10.67 -10.49 -11.00
C LEU A 2 -11.03 -11.27 -9.73
N GLU A 3 -10.51 -12.49 -9.55
CA GLU A 3 -10.72 -13.25 -8.31
C GLU A 3 -10.18 -12.53 -7.06
N GLN A 4 -8.97 -11.97 -7.13
CA GLN A 4 -8.40 -11.19 -6.02
C GLN A 4 -9.13 -9.86 -5.83
N LEU A 5 -9.52 -9.21 -6.92
CA LEU A 5 -10.31 -7.98 -6.89
C LEU A 5 -11.61 -8.21 -6.11
N LYS A 6 -12.30 -9.31 -6.39
CA LYS A 6 -13.53 -9.69 -5.69
C LYS A 6 -13.26 -10.13 -4.25
N ALA A 7 -12.25 -10.97 -4.03
CA ALA A 7 -11.97 -11.55 -2.71
C ALA A 7 -11.53 -10.52 -1.67
N TYR A 8 -10.70 -9.54 -2.07
CA TYR A 8 -10.15 -8.54 -1.15
C TYR A 8 -10.90 -7.20 -1.20
N PHE A 9 -11.46 -6.80 -2.34
CA PHE A 9 -12.04 -5.46 -2.50
C PHE A 9 -13.53 -5.48 -2.86
N GLY A 10 -14.14 -6.67 -3.01
CA GLY A 10 -15.57 -6.80 -3.30
C GLY A 10 -16.02 -6.29 -4.67
N PHE A 11 -15.10 -5.94 -5.57
CA PHE A 11 -15.45 -5.41 -6.90
C PHE A 11 -15.55 -6.52 -7.95
N ASP A 12 -16.61 -6.49 -8.77
CA ASP A 12 -16.81 -7.46 -9.85
C ASP A 12 -16.08 -7.08 -11.16
N ARG A 13 -15.70 -5.81 -11.31
CA ARG A 13 -15.01 -5.29 -12.51
C ARG A 13 -14.05 -4.17 -12.18
N PHE A 14 -13.04 -4.02 -13.02
CA PHE A 14 -12.16 -2.86 -13.01
C PHE A 14 -12.88 -1.61 -13.54
N LEU A 15 -12.55 -0.45 -12.99
CA LEU A 15 -12.85 0.83 -13.62
C LEU A 15 -11.90 1.05 -14.82
N PRO A 16 -12.22 1.97 -15.74
CA PRO A 16 -11.37 2.28 -16.88
C PRO A 16 -9.91 2.51 -16.47
N LEU A 17 -8.98 2.01 -17.30
CA LEU A 17 -7.52 2.09 -17.15
C LEU A 17 -6.91 1.27 -15.99
N GLN A 18 -7.67 0.87 -14.96
CA GLN A 18 -7.09 0.17 -13.80
C GLN A 18 -6.39 -1.13 -14.18
N GLU A 19 -7.03 -1.97 -14.99
CA GLU A 19 -6.45 -3.26 -15.40
C GLU A 19 -5.15 -3.08 -16.20
N GLU A 20 -5.11 -2.10 -17.10
CA GLU A 20 -3.92 -1.77 -17.88
C GLU A 20 -2.76 -1.31 -16.97
N ILE A 21 -3.05 -0.41 -16.03
CA ILE A 21 -2.07 0.09 -15.06
C ILE A 21 -1.54 -1.05 -14.20
N ILE A 22 -2.43 -1.86 -13.62
CA ILE A 22 -2.09 -2.99 -12.76
C ILE A 22 -1.22 -4.00 -13.52
N THR A 23 -1.55 -4.27 -14.78
CA THR A 23 -0.78 -5.17 -15.64
C THR A 23 0.64 -4.64 -15.88
N LYS A 24 0.81 -3.33 -16.12
CA LYS A 24 2.14 -2.71 -16.25
C LYS A 24 2.96 -2.82 -14.95
N VAL A 25 2.34 -2.56 -13.80
CA VAL A 25 2.99 -2.68 -12.48
C VAL A 25 3.39 -4.12 -12.18
N LEU A 26 2.53 -5.10 -12.48
CA LEU A 26 2.84 -6.53 -12.32
C LEU A 26 3.98 -6.99 -13.24
N ALA A 27 4.11 -6.38 -14.42
CA ALA A 27 5.23 -6.56 -15.33
C ALA A 27 6.50 -5.80 -14.89
N LYS A 28 6.51 -5.22 -13.68
CA LYS A 28 7.62 -4.44 -13.09
C LYS A 28 8.05 -3.26 -13.95
N ARG A 29 7.09 -2.61 -14.60
CA ARG A 29 7.33 -1.38 -15.37
C ARG A 29 6.99 -0.16 -14.53
N ASP A 30 7.91 0.78 -14.47
CA ASP A 30 7.66 2.10 -13.89
C ASP A 30 6.48 2.76 -14.61
N THR A 31 5.50 3.24 -13.84
CA THR A 31 4.22 3.68 -14.37
C THR A 31 3.81 4.98 -13.71
N LEU A 32 3.63 6.03 -14.52
CA LEU A 32 3.02 7.29 -14.09
C LEU A 32 1.51 7.22 -14.33
N VAL A 33 0.73 7.48 -13.29
CA VAL A 33 -0.74 7.35 -13.31
C VAL A 33 -1.38 8.70 -13.01
N LEU A 34 -2.14 9.23 -13.97
CA LEU A 34 -2.99 10.42 -13.79
C LEU A 34 -4.45 9.97 -13.82
N MET A 35 -5.11 9.99 -12.66
CA MET A 35 -6.53 9.69 -12.53
C MET A 35 -7.18 10.66 -11.54
N PRO A 36 -8.46 11.00 -11.71
CA PRO A 36 -9.17 11.84 -10.75
C PRO A 36 -9.31 11.14 -9.38
N THR A 37 -9.58 11.91 -8.34
CA THR A 37 -10.04 11.35 -7.05
C THR A 37 -11.29 10.52 -7.27
N GLY A 38 -11.43 9.40 -6.54
CA GLY A 38 -12.50 8.42 -6.78
C GLY A 38 -12.27 7.48 -7.97
N GLY A 39 -11.30 7.74 -8.85
CA GLY A 39 -10.95 6.82 -9.95
C GLY A 39 -10.30 5.49 -9.53
N GLY A 40 -10.19 5.23 -8.22
CA GLY A 40 -9.62 4.00 -7.69
C GLY A 40 -8.11 3.85 -7.89
N LYS A 41 -7.36 4.95 -7.82
CA LYS A 41 -5.88 4.95 -7.91
C LYS A 41 -5.21 4.00 -6.91
N SER A 42 -5.77 3.90 -5.70
CA SER A 42 -5.19 3.05 -4.64
C SER A 42 -5.13 1.58 -5.04
N LEU A 43 -6.20 1.10 -5.69
CA LEU A 43 -6.27 -0.27 -6.19
C LEU A 43 -5.12 -0.59 -7.16
N CYS A 44 -4.69 0.39 -7.94
CA CYS A 44 -3.63 0.24 -8.94
C CYS A 44 -2.26 -0.13 -8.35
N TYR A 45 -2.02 0.10 -7.05
CA TYR A 45 -0.82 -0.38 -6.36
C TYR A 45 -1.13 -1.42 -5.26
N GLN A 46 -2.33 -1.39 -4.67
CA GLN A 46 -2.73 -2.37 -3.65
C GLN A 46 -2.93 -3.77 -4.24
N LEU A 47 -3.59 -3.91 -5.38
CA LEU A 47 -3.81 -5.23 -5.98
C LEU A 47 -2.49 -5.87 -6.46
N PRO A 48 -1.57 -5.15 -7.15
CA PRO A 48 -0.25 -5.68 -7.43
C PRO A 48 0.52 -6.09 -6.18
N ALA A 49 0.43 -5.31 -5.09
CA ALA A 49 1.12 -5.62 -3.84
C ALA A 49 0.79 -7.04 -3.37
N LEU A 50 -0.49 -7.44 -3.39
CA LEU A 50 -0.93 -8.76 -2.97
C LEU A 50 -0.38 -9.91 -3.85
N ARG A 51 -0.01 -9.63 -5.10
CA ARG A 51 0.49 -10.66 -6.04
C ARG A 51 2.01 -10.74 -6.10
N LEU A 52 2.70 -9.64 -5.88
CA LEU A 52 4.16 -9.60 -5.91
C LEU A 52 4.72 -10.18 -4.60
N LYS A 53 5.92 -10.75 -4.64
CA LYS A 53 6.61 -11.17 -3.40
C LYS A 53 7.22 -9.95 -2.71
N GLY A 54 7.34 -10.01 -1.39
CA GLY A 54 7.95 -8.94 -0.57
C GLY A 54 6.96 -7.88 -0.09
N LEU A 55 7.52 -6.76 0.35
CA LEU A 55 6.80 -5.61 0.91
C LEU A 55 6.52 -4.57 -0.17
N THR A 56 5.31 -4.01 -0.20
CA THR A 56 5.00 -2.80 -0.97
C THR A 56 5.05 -1.59 -0.05
N LEU A 57 5.87 -0.62 -0.41
CA LEU A 57 5.99 0.67 0.27
C LEU A 57 5.09 1.71 -0.42
N VAL A 58 4.23 2.37 0.33
CA VAL A 58 3.37 3.45 -0.18
C VAL A 58 3.74 4.75 0.51
N VAL A 59 4.28 5.70 -0.25
CA VAL A 59 4.69 7.00 0.29
C VAL A 59 3.54 7.99 0.16
N SER A 60 3.10 8.57 1.28
CA SER A 60 1.99 9.53 1.28
C SER A 60 2.24 10.65 2.30
N PRO A 61 2.04 11.94 1.93
CA PRO A 61 2.20 13.05 2.86
C PRO A 61 1.01 13.22 3.82
N LEU A 62 -0.14 12.58 3.55
CA LEU A 62 -1.37 12.79 4.30
C LEU A 62 -1.58 11.69 5.35
N ILE A 63 -1.20 11.97 6.60
CA ILE A 63 -1.28 11.01 7.72
C ILE A 63 -2.70 10.48 7.95
N ALA A 64 -3.71 11.36 7.92
CA ALA A 64 -5.11 10.95 8.09
C ALA A 64 -5.52 9.94 7.00
N LEU A 65 -5.19 10.23 5.74
CA LEU A 65 -5.45 9.32 4.63
C LEU A 65 -4.71 7.99 4.79
N MET A 66 -3.45 8.01 5.26
CA MET A 66 -2.71 6.77 5.51
C MET A 66 -3.43 5.87 6.51
N LYS A 67 -3.95 6.44 7.60
CA LYS A 67 -4.71 5.69 8.60
C LYS A 67 -5.96 5.07 7.98
N ASP A 68 -6.77 5.85 7.28
CA ASP A 68 -7.99 5.35 6.63
C ASP A 68 -7.69 4.23 5.64
N GLN A 69 -6.60 4.34 4.86
CA GLN A 69 -6.19 3.28 3.93
C GLN A 69 -5.73 2.01 4.65
N VAL A 70 -4.95 2.13 5.73
CA VAL A 70 -4.49 0.96 6.49
C VAL A 70 -5.64 0.27 7.22
N ASP A 71 -6.56 1.03 7.81
CA ASP A 71 -7.71 0.48 8.51
C ASP A 71 -8.65 -0.25 7.53
N GLY A 72 -8.89 0.32 6.35
CA GLY A 72 -9.64 -0.36 5.27
C GLY A 72 -8.96 -1.65 4.80
N LEU A 73 -7.66 -1.60 4.50
CA LEU A 73 -6.90 -2.80 4.11
C LEU A 73 -6.96 -3.90 5.17
N ARG A 74 -6.85 -3.55 6.46
CA ARG A 74 -6.95 -4.52 7.55
C ARG A 74 -8.35 -5.12 7.67
N ALA A 75 -9.39 -4.33 7.48
CA ALA A 75 -10.78 -4.81 7.45
C ALA A 75 -10.99 -5.81 6.31
N ASP A 76 -10.31 -5.59 5.18
CA ASP A 76 -10.29 -6.47 4.00
C ASP A 76 -9.34 -7.69 4.17
N GLY A 77 -8.76 -7.89 5.36
CA GLY A 77 -7.86 -9.00 5.65
C GLY A 77 -6.46 -8.87 5.04
N VAL A 78 -6.09 -7.69 4.54
CA VAL A 78 -4.76 -7.41 4.01
C VAL A 78 -3.83 -6.98 5.16
N PRO A 79 -2.68 -7.65 5.35
CA PRO A 79 -1.72 -7.22 6.37
C PRO A 79 -1.09 -5.88 6.01
N ALA A 80 -1.59 -4.80 6.61
CA ALA A 80 -1.13 -3.45 6.35
C ALA A 80 -0.62 -2.76 7.62
N GLY A 81 0.32 -1.83 7.45
CA GLY A 81 0.84 -0.99 8.52
C GLY A 81 1.11 0.43 8.04
N LEU A 82 1.35 1.33 8.98
CA LEU A 82 1.78 2.70 8.68
C LEU A 82 2.95 3.10 9.58
N LEU A 83 3.80 3.99 9.07
CA LEU A 83 4.91 4.59 9.80
C LEU A 83 4.97 6.10 9.52
N ASN A 84 4.76 6.91 10.55
CA ASN A 84 4.80 8.38 10.47
C ASN A 84 5.32 8.98 11.79
N SER A 85 5.43 10.29 11.84
CA SER A 85 5.90 11.04 13.02
C SER A 85 4.96 10.99 14.24
N THR A 86 3.69 10.60 14.09
CA THR A 86 2.72 10.60 15.20
C THR A 86 2.75 9.33 16.05
N LEU A 87 3.39 8.25 15.57
CA LEU A 87 3.54 7.01 16.34
C LEU A 87 4.56 7.15 17.46
N ALA A 88 4.28 6.54 18.61
CA ALA A 88 5.26 6.39 19.67
C ALA A 88 6.43 5.53 19.19
N ALA A 89 7.62 5.75 19.75
CA ALA A 89 8.84 5.05 19.32
C ALA A 89 8.70 3.51 19.39
N GLN A 90 8.02 3.01 20.43
CA GLN A 90 7.77 1.58 20.60
C GLN A 90 6.88 1.01 19.49
N GLU A 91 5.79 1.70 19.15
CA GLU A 91 4.87 1.28 18.07
C GLU A 91 5.57 1.33 16.72
N ALA A 92 6.35 2.38 16.46
CA ALA A 92 7.15 2.51 15.25
C ALA A 92 8.13 1.35 15.08
N ASN A 93 8.83 0.96 16.16
CA ASN A 93 9.75 -0.19 16.15
C ASN A 93 9.00 -1.50 15.90
N GLN A 94 7.85 -1.72 16.53
CA GLN A 94 7.03 -2.90 16.31
C GLN A 94 6.58 -3.03 14.85
N VAL A 95 6.13 -1.93 14.24
CA VAL A 95 5.73 -1.92 12.82
C VAL A 95 6.93 -2.26 11.92
N GLN A 96 8.10 -1.69 12.19
CA GLN A 96 9.32 -2.00 11.44
C GLN A 96 9.71 -3.48 11.56
N ASP A 97 9.66 -4.05 12.77
CA ASP A 97 10.00 -5.46 12.99
C ASP A 97 9.00 -6.40 12.31
N GLN A 98 7.70 -6.07 12.34
CA GLN A 98 6.69 -6.81 11.59
C GLN A 98 6.92 -6.73 10.08
N ALA A 99 7.32 -5.57 9.55
CA ALA A 99 7.67 -5.41 8.13
C ALA A 99 8.90 -6.26 7.76
N ARG A 100 9.96 -6.23 8.58
CA ARG A 100 11.17 -7.06 8.38
C ARG A 100 10.88 -8.55 8.42
N GLN A 101 9.94 -8.98 9.27
CA GLN A 101 9.51 -10.38 9.38
C GLN A 101 8.55 -10.81 8.25
N GLY A 102 8.20 -9.91 7.32
CA GLY A 102 7.26 -10.21 6.23
C GLY A 102 5.80 -10.32 6.68
N LYS A 103 5.47 -9.86 7.89
CA LYS A 103 4.10 -9.85 8.43
C LYS A 103 3.26 -8.70 7.90
N ILE A 104 3.89 -7.68 7.33
CA ILE A 104 3.22 -6.56 6.65
C ILE A 104 3.43 -6.71 5.16
N LYS A 105 2.33 -6.60 4.41
CA LYS A 105 2.30 -6.68 2.96
C LYS A 105 2.34 -5.30 2.31
N ILE A 106 1.65 -4.33 2.90
CA ILE A 106 1.61 -2.94 2.44
C ILE A 106 1.95 -2.03 3.62
N LEU A 107 3.02 -1.24 3.50
CA LEU A 107 3.45 -0.29 4.51
C LEU A 107 3.31 1.13 3.97
N TYR A 108 2.40 1.91 4.56
CA TYR A 108 2.30 3.34 4.29
C TYR A 108 3.37 4.09 5.09
N VAL A 109 4.17 4.93 4.45
CA VAL A 109 5.22 5.69 5.13
C VAL A 109 5.12 7.16 4.78
N ALA A 110 5.21 8.01 5.80
CA ALA A 110 5.23 9.44 5.62
C ALA A 110 6.64 9.89 5.15
N PRO A 111 6.76 10.87 4.23
CA PRO A 111 8.05 11.26 3.64
C PRO A 111 9.14 11.61 4.66
N GLU A 112 8.76 12.23 5.79
CA GLU A 112 9.70 12.59 6.85
C GLU A 112 10.38 11.37 7.50
N ARG A 113 9.71 10.22 7.53
CA ARG A 113 10.29 8.97 8.05
C ARG A 113 11.29 8.35 7.07
N LEU A 114 11.04 8.47 5.77
CA LEU A 114 11.94 7.96 4.72
C LEU A 114 13.27 8.71 4.68
N ALA A 115 13.25 10.00 5.04
CA ALA A 115 14.43 10.84 5.09
C ALA A 115 15.36 10.54 6.28
N LEU A 116 14.91 9.73 7.26
CA LEU A 116 15.73 9.42 8.42
C LEU A 116 16.87 8.45 8.05
N PRO A 117 18.12 8.69 8.49
CA PRO A 117 19.27 7.85 8.16
C PRO A 117 19.13 6.37 8.55
N GLY A 118 18.30 6.07 9.55
CA GLY A 118 18.06 4.70 10.02
C GLY A 118 17.00 3.92 9.23
N PHE A 119 16.23 4.56 8.34
CA PHE A 119 15.17 3.87 7.60
C PHE A 119 15.70 3.01 6.45
N GLN A 120 16.81 3.43 5.84
CA GLN A 120 17.40 2.77 4.66
C GLN A 120 18.34 1.60 5.00
N ARG A 121 18.51 1.27 6.29
CA ARG A 121 19.44 0.24 6.79
C ARG A 121 18.74 -1.08 7.08
#